data_AF-A0A661GFG2-F1
#
_entry.id   AF-A0A661GFG2-F1
#
_cell.length_a   1.000
_cell.length_b   1.000
_cell.length_c   1.000
_cell.angle_alpha   90.00
_cell.angle_beta   90.00
_cell.angle_gamma   90.00
#
_symmetry.space_group_name_H-M   'P 1'
#
loop_
_entity.id
_entity.type
_entity.pdbx_description
1 polymer ?
#
loop_
_entity_poly.entity_id
_entity_poly.type
_entity_poly.pdbx_seq_one_letter_code
_entity_poly.pdbx_strand_id
1 'polypeptide(L)'
;MLLSLVAMVGFGCTPDSTTDGPTASRSSAGSIGQQDVTFFGAGKVARYQQHGDGSLESMGPLFFAEIFIAEGGKVTNASVRFPEPPGDVRDLLYRHSESEEIGDVMYLSGTAESIEELDRSFPPGEYTFSFRTGSGDVVSRSVNFGDRQFATQPLIIFMQNDQRIAIEQVDPAVDLVITWPPFEEGRADDNGVLDDLIFVAIDSCIVEDIVHSGRPFEKEDYLTYLATEYVVSANTLQHGQQYSMYVEHAILPDTHSESGIPAFATLAASTYMDFTTTGETDPNYCQQ
;
A
#
# COMPACT_ATOMS: atom_id res chain seq x y z
N MET A 1 13.64 3.26 -8.04
CA MET A 1 13.29 4.36 -7.13
C MET A 1 12.01 3.88 -6.46
N LEU A 2 12.13 3.42 -5.22
CA LEU A 2 11.25 2.40 -4.64
C LEU A 2 9.86 2.95 -4.27
N LEU A 3 8.82 2.23 -4.68
CA LEU A 3 7.44 2.39 -4.25
C LEU A 3 7.22 1.40 -3.09
N SER A 4 6.79 1.88 -1.91
CA SER A 4 5.89 1.03 -1.10
C SER A 4 4.48 1.37 -1.57
N LEU A 5 3.48 0.63 -1.08
CA LEU A 5 2.02 0.74 -1.21
C LEU A 5 1.42 2.17 -1.21
N VAL A 6 2.26 3.20 -1.12
CA VAL A 6 1.90 4.54 -0.71
C VAL A 6 2.82 5.68 -1.26
N ALA A 7 3.67 5.45 -2.26
CA ALA A 7 4.58 6.50 -2.74
C ALA A 7 4.75 6.56 -4.26
N MET A 8 3.74 6.99 -5.01
CA MET A 8 3.89 7.30 -6.44
C MET A 8 4.60 8.65 -6.69
N VAL A 9 5.72 8.66 -7.43
CA VAL A 9 6.22 9.82 -8.22
C VAL A 9 6.92 9.34 -9.51
N GLY A 10 6.37 9.66 -10.71
CA GLY A 10 7.18 9.76 -11.95
C GLY A 10 6.54 9.57 -13.35
N PHE A 11 5.75 10.54 -13.84
CA PHE A 11 5.53 10.99 -15.25
C PHE A 11 5.42 10.04 -16.49
N GLY A 12 4.32 10.16 -17.27
CA GLY A 12 4.32 9.77 -18.71
C GLY A 12 3.01 9.76 -19.56
N CYS A 13 2.37 10.92 -19.80
CA CYS A 13 1.58 11.32 -21.01
C CYS A 13 0.36 10.53 -21.60
N THR A 14 -0.75 11.30 -21.68
CA THR A 14 -1.84 11.45 -22.71
C THR A 14 -2.96 10.40 -22.87
N PRO A 15 -4.25 10.80 -22.75
CA PRO A 15 -5.39 9.94 -23.08
C PRO A 15 -5.89 10.16 -24.52
N ASP A 16 -6.39 9.09 -25.14
CA ASP A 16 -7.21 9.17 -26.34
C ASP A 16 -8.61 8.56 -26.10
N SER A 17 -9.57 9.16 -26.80
CA SER A 17 -11.04 9.10 -26.71
C SER A 17 -11.66 7.75 -27.22
N THR A 18 -12.87 7.26 -26.89
CA THR A 18 -14.23 7.81 -27.13
C THR A 18 -15.37 6.79 -26.76
N THR A 19 -16.53 7.33 -26.30
CA THR A 19 -17.99 7.01 -26.56
C THR A 19 -18.75 5.73 -26.13
N ASP A 20 -19.69 5.94 -25.17
CA ASP A 20 -21.17 5.75 -25.12
C ASP A 20 -21.96 4.48 -25.57
N GLY A 21 -22.91 4.05 -24.69
CA GLY A 21 -24.17 3.39 -25.08
C GLY A 21 -24.97 2.68 -23.95
N PRO A 22 -26.27 3.00 -23.65
CA PRO A 22 -26.92 2.70 -22.35
C PRO A 22 -28.02 1.61 -22.38
N THR A 23 -28.41 1.00 -21.24
CA THR A 23 -29.82 0.65 -20.95
C THR A 23 -30.17 0.31 -19.47
N ALA A 24 -31.16 1.06 -18.96
CA ALA A 24 -32.31 0.72 -18.09
C ALA A 24 -32.17 0.00 -16.72
N SER A 25 -32.67 0.73 -15.71
CA SER A 25 -32.82 0.40 -14.29
C SER A 25 -33.89 -0.64 -13.94
N ARG A 26 -33.66 -1.36 -12.84
CA ARG A 26 -34.70 -1.75 -11.87
C ARG A 26 -34.28 -1.33 -10.47
N SER A 27 -35.13 -0.57 -9.81
CA SER A 27 -34.98 -0.11 -8.43
C SER A 27 -35.47 -1.16 -7.44
N SER A 28 -34.63 -1.47 -6.46
CA SER A 28 -35.04 -1.96 -5.15
C SER A 28 -34.33 -1.11 -4.10
N ALA A 29 -35.10 -0.41 -3.28
CA ALA A 29 -34.60 0.38 -2.15
C ALA A 29 -33.94 -0.55 -1.12
N GLY A 30 -32.62 -0.66 -1.21
CA GLY A 30 -31.72 -1.16 -0.17
C GLY A 30 -30.87 0.01 0.33
N SER A 31 -30.34 -0.08 1.54
CA SER A 31 -29.33 0.86 2.06
C SER A 31 -28.31 1.18 0.97
N ILE A 32 -28.10 2.46 0.68
CA ILE A 32 -27.07 2.89 -0.29
C ILE A 32 -25.71 2.54 0.32
N GLY A 33 -25.27 1.30 0.12
CA GLY A 33 -23.87 0.92 0.28
C GLY A 33 -23.12 1.66 -0.81
N GLN A 34 -22.11 2.42 -0.44
CA GLN A 34 -21.37 3.22 -1.38
C GLN A 34 -20.52 2.31 -2.27
N GLN A 35 -20.86 2.24 -3.56
CA GLN A 35 -20.21 1.35 -4.53
C GLN A 35 -18.98 1.99 -5.21
N ASP A 36 -18.73 3.28 -4.95
CA ASP A 36 -17.69 4.04 -5.64
C ASP A 36 -16.32 3.97 -4.95
N VAL A 37 -16.27 3.49 -3.71
CA VAL A 37 -15.06 3.51 -2.85
C VAL A 37 -14.91 2.17 -2.16
N THR A 38 -13.72 1.59 -2.25
CA THR A 38 -13.39 0.34 -1.54
C THR A 38 -13.08 0.63 -0.08
N PHE A 39 -12.19 1.59 0.19
CA PHE A 39 -11.86 2.10 1.52
C PHE A 39 -11.13 3.45 1.41
N PHE A 40 -10.91 4.12 2.54
CA PHE A 40 -10.05 5.32 2.62
C PHE A 40 -9.22 5.31 3.89
N GLY A 41 -8.12 6.06 3.90
CA GLY A 41 -7.27 6.11 5.07
C GLY A 41 -6.11 7.07 4.97
N ALA A 42 -5.43 7.27 6.08
CA ALA A 42 -4.19 8.02 6.15
C ALA A 42 -3.13 7.18 6.84
N GLY A 43 -1.88 7.34 6.42
CA GLY A 43 -0.80 6.57 7.01
C GLY A 43 0.50 7.32 7.14
N LYS A 44 1.35 6.81 8.02
CA LYS A 44 2.74 7.20 8.12
C LYS A 44 3.60 5.94 8.10
N VAL A 45 4.74 6.05 7.43
CA VAL A 45 5.63 4.91 7.20
C VAL A 45 7.06 5.28 7.56
N ALA A 46 7.63 4.57 8.53
CA ALA A 46 9.07 4.53 8.76
C ALA A 46 9.71 3.58 7.73
N ARG A 47 10.77 4.01 7.06
CA ARG A 47 11.32 3.28 5.90
C ARG A 47 12.78 2.93 6.12
N TYR A 48 13.16 1.73 5.73
CA TYR A 48 14.51 1.20 5.90
C TYR A 48 14.96 0.47 4.64
N GLN A 49 16.20 0.64 4.23
CA GLN A 49 16.85 -0.18 3.22
C GLN A 49 17.64 -1.28 3.91
N GLN A 50 17.31 -2.55 3.63
CA GLN A 50 18.11 -3.70 4.01
C GLN A 50 19.16 -4.00 2.93
N HIS A 51 20.40 -4.20 3.38
CA HIS A 51 21.52 -4.62 2.54
C HIS A 51 21.76 -6.12 2.65
N GLY A 52 22.55 -6.70 1.73
CA GLY A 52 22.79 -8.15 1.67
C GLY A 52 23.45 -8.77 2.92
N ASP A 53 24.10 -7.96 3.76
CA ASP A 53 24.64 -8.38 5.06
C ASP A 53 23.61 -8.34 6.20
N GLY A 54 22.38 -7.90 5.92
CA GLY A 54 21.29 -7.73 6.88
C GLY A 54 21.34 -6.41 7.65
N SER A 55 22.28 -5.51 7.34
CA SER A 55 22.27 -4.16 7.92
C SER A 55 21.09 -3.33 7.39
N LEU A 56 20.55 -2.47 8.25
CA LEU A 56 19.45 -1.57 7.92
C LEU A 56 19.94 -0.12 7.88
N GLU A 57 19.60 0.58 6.80
CA GLU A 57 19.80 2.01 6.64
C GLU A 57 18.45 2.72 6.70
N SER A 58 18.30 3.69 7.60
CA SER A 58 17.08 4.50 7.65
C SER A 58 16.94 5.32 6.39
N MET A 59 15.75 5.28 5.80
CA MET A 59 15.33 6.17 4.73
C MET A 59 14.45 7.26 5.32
N GLY A 60 14.28 8.37 4.59
CA GLY A 60 13.33 9.40 5.00
C GLY A 60 11.92 8.82 5.12
N PRO A 61 11.11 9.13 6.13
CA PRO A 61 9.77 8.58 6.26
C PRO A 61 8.78 9.23 5.28
N LEU A 62 7.56 8.68 5.26
CA LEU A 62 6.51 9.02 4.32
C LEU A 62 5.17 9.19 5.04
N PHE A 63 4.38 10.16 4.60
CA PHE A 63 2.96 10.30 4.94
C PHE A 63 2.12 10.12 3.68
N PHE A 64 0.89 9.64 3.87
CA PHE A 64 -0.13 9.59 2.85
C PHE A 64 -1.55 9.77 3.34
N ALA A 65 -2.42 10.14 2.40
CA ALA A 65 -3.87 10.09 2.53
C ALA A 65 -4.47 9.60 1.19
N GLU A 66 -5.35 8.60 1.28
CA GLU A 66 -5.81 7.82 0.13
C GLU A 66 -7.30 7.53 0.18
N ILE A 67 -7.93 7.51 -1.00
CA ILE A 67 -9.28 6.98 -1.22
C ILE A 67 -9.20 6.04 -2.40
N PHE A 68 -9.38 4.74 -2.15
CA PHE A 68 -9.36 3.72 -3.18
C PHE A 68 -10.70 3.67 -3.90
N ILE A 69 -10.67 3.80 -5.22
CA ILE A 69 -11.85 3.85 -6.07
C ILE A 69 -12.18 2.41 -6.46
N ALA A 70 -13.41 1.99 -6.17
CA ALA A 70 -13.89 0.68 -6.58
C ALA A 70 -13.99 0.59 -8.12
N GLU A 71 -13.98 -0.63 -8.67
CA GLU A 71 -14.11 -0.84 -10.12
C GLU A 71 -15.38 -0.16 -10.67
N GLY A 72 -15.20 0.72 -11.67
CA GLY A 72 -16.29 1.51 -12.26
C GLY A 72 -16.83 2.63 -11.36
N GLY A 73 -16.26 2.80 -10.16
CA GLY A 73 -16.57 3.84 -9.20
C GLY A 73 -16.09 5.22 -9.66
N LYS A 74 -16.70 6.26 -9.09
CA LYS A 74 -16.32 7.64 -9.38
C LYS A 74 -16.15 8.46 -8.11
N VAL A 75 -14.95 8.97 -7.90
CA VAL A 75 -14.64 9.93 -6.82
C VAL A 75 -14.20 11.26 -7.41
N THR A 76 -14.80 12.36 -6.95
CA THR A 76 -14.41 13.73 -7.36
C THR A 76 -14.36 14.65 -6.15
N ASN A 77 -13.71 15.82 -6.30
CA ASN A 77 -13.56 16.83 -5.23
C ASN A 77 -13.04 16.24 -3.90
N ALA A 78 -12.07 15.32 -3.99
CA ALA A 78 -11.49 14.69 -2.81
C ALA A 78 -10.50 15.64 -2.12
N SER A 79 -10.62 15.74 -0.81
CA SER A 79 -9.76 16.55 0.05
C SER A 79 -9.62 15.91 1.42
N VAL A 80 -8.52 16.24 2.11
CA VAL A 80 -8.28 15.88 3.50
C VAL A 80 -7.98 17.14 4.28
N ARG A 81 -8.66 17.28 5.42
CA ARG A 81 -8.40 18.30 6.43
C ARG A 81 -7.43 17.74 7.47
N PHE A 82 -6.39 18.51 7.74
CA PHE A 82 -5.34 18.15 8.67
C PHE A 82 -5.73 18.52 10.11
N PRO A 83 -5.17 17.84 11.13
CA PRO A 83 -5.45 18.17 12.53
C PRO A 83 -4.90 19.54 12.91
N GLU A 84 -3.69 19.88 12.44
CA GLU A 84 -3.06 21.18 12.62
C GLU A 84 -2.31 21.64 11.36
N PRO A 85 -2.28 22.95 11.06
CA PRO A 85 -3.05 24.00 11.72
C PRO A 85 -4.55 23.88 11.42
N PRO A 86 -5.45 24.32 12.33
CA PRO A 86 -6.89 24.19 12.13
C PRO A 86 -7.36 24.82 10.82
N GLY A 87 -8.06 24.04 9.99
CA GLY A 87 -8.58 24.50 8.70
C GLY A 87 -7.62 24.35 7.53
N ASP A 88 -6.44 23.76 7.70
CA ASP A 88 -5.62 23.29 6.57
C ASP A 88 -6.34 22.14 5.87
N VAL A 89 -6.69 22.35 4.60
CA VAL A 89 -7.38 21.40 3.74
C VAL A 89 -6.58 21.29 2.46
N ARG A 90 -6.26 20.06 2.06
CA ARG A 90 -5.48 19.79 0.85
C ARG A 90 -6.24 18.83 -0.05
N ASP A 91 -6.17 19.10 -1.34
CA ASP A 91 -6.80 18.25 -2.36
C ASP A 91 -6.04 16.94 -2.52
N LEU A 92 -6.79 15.85 -2.70
CA LEU A 92 -6.25 14.56 -3.14
C LEU A 92 -6.34 14.51 -4.66
N LEU A 93 -5.24 14.14 -5.31
CA LEU A 93 -5.14 14.09 -6.75
C LEU A 93 -5.40 12.69 -7.26
N TYR A 94 -6.18 12.58 -8.34
CA TYR A 94 -6.38 11.31 -9.02
C TYR A 94 -5.05 10.75 -9.55
N ARG A 95 -4.88 9.45 -9.34
CA ARG A 95 -3.77 8.65 -9.87
C ARG A 95 -4.35 7.37 -10.44
N HIS A 96 -3.99 7.11 -11.69
CA HIS A 96 -4.23 5.83 -12.33
C HIS A 96 -3.13 4.86 -11.89
N SER A 97 -3.51 3.63 -11.56
CA SER A 97 -2.55 2.56 -11.37
C SER A 97 -2.49 1.66 -12.60
N GLU A 98 -1.28 1.35 -13.06
CA GLU A 98 -1.05 0.35 -14.09
C GLU A 98 -1.19 -1.08 -13.56
N SER A 99 -1.17 -1.24 -12.23
CA SER A 99 -1.39 -2.52 -11.57
C SER A 99 -2.89 -2.75 -11.32
N GLU A 100 -3.42 -3.82 -11.92
CA GLU A 100 -4.76 -4.34 -11.62
C GLU A 100 -4.91 -4.71 -10.14
N GLU A 101 -3.81 -4.92 -9.42
CA GLU A 101 -3.79 -5.22 -7.99
C GLU A 101 -3.95 -3.99 -7.11
N ILE A 102 -3.76 -2.75 -7.60
CA ILE A 102 -3.85 -1.49 -6.82
C ILE A 102 -5.11 -0.67 -7.17
N GLY A 103 -5.55 -0.70 -8.44
CA GLY A 103 -6.66 0.12 -8.89
C GLY A 103 -6.44 1.64 -8.76
N ASP A 104 -7.45 2.42 -9.13
CA ASP A 104 -7.34 3.88 -9.13
C ASP A 104 -7.49 4.48 -7.73
N VAL A 105 -6.76 5.57 -7.46
CA VAL A 105 -6.73 6.20 -6.14
C VAL A 105 -6.81 7.73 -6.21
N MET A 106 -7.51 8.35 -5.27
CA MET A 106 -7.31 9.77 -4.96
C MET A 106 -6.25 9.85 -3.87
N TYR A 107 -5.19 10.62 -4.11
CA TYR A 107 -3.95 10.47 -3.36
C TYR A 107 -3.28 11.81 -3.00
N LEU A 108 -2.73 11.88 -1.79
CA LEU A 108 -1.82 12.91 -1.31
C LEU A 108 -0.68 12.24 -0.55
N SER A 109 0.56 12.66 -0.80
CA SER A 109 1.70 12.21 0.00
C SER A 109 2.71 13.30 0.30
N GLY A 110 3.60 13.00 1.24
CA GLY A 110 4.79 13.80 1.49
C GLY A 110 5.87 12.99 2.20
N THR A 111 7.11 13.34 1.92
CA THR A 111 8.29 12.74 2.58
C THR A 111 8.95 13.74 3.49
N ALA A 112 9.79 13.25 4.39
CA ALA A 112 10.62 14.04 5.27
C ALA A 112 11.99 13.38 5.47
N GLU A 113 12.96 14.06 6.09
CA GLU A 113 14.26 13.44 6.41
C GLU A 113 14.20 12.64 7.71
N SER A 114 13.28 12.97 8.61
CA SER A 114 13.08 12.28 9.89
C SER A 114 11.61 12.20 10.29
N ILE A 115 11.29 11.37 11.28
CA ILE A 115 9.93 11.24 11.82
C ILE A 115 9.47 12.56 12.45
N GLU A 116 10.36 13.27 13.14
CA GLU A 116 10.05 14.58 13.73
C GLU A 116 9.77 15.65 12.67
N GLU A 117 10.40 15.55 11.50
CA GLU A 117 10.10 16.42 10.35
C GLU A 117 8.77 16.05 9.69
N LEU A 118 8.49 14.76 9.59
CA LEU A 118 7.22 14.28 9.09
C LEU A 118 6.08 14.76 9.98
N ASP A 119 6.20 14.61 11.29
CA ASP A 119 5.18 15.05 12.26
C ASP A 119 5.01 16.57 12.30
N ARG A 120 6.02 17.35 11.93
CA ARG A 120 5.85 18.80 11.75
C ARG A 120 5.03 19.16 10.51
N SER A 121 5.14 18.36 9.45
CA SER A 121 4.45 18.59 8.17
C SER A 121 3.08 17.92 8.09
N PHE A 122 2.93 16.82 8.83
CA PHE A 122 1.80 15.91 8.90
C PHE A 122 1.58 15.52 10.37
N PRO A 123 1.04 16.41 11.20
CA PRO A 123 0.94 16.19 12.65
C PRO A 123 0.10 14.97 13.00
N PRO A 124 0.45 14.23 14.07
CA PRO A 124 -0.41 13.18 14.58
C PRO A 124 -1.79 13.77 14.98
N GLY A 125 -2.83 12.95 14.86
CA GLY A 125 -4.19 13.35 15.21
C GLY A 125 -5.22 12.91 14.17
N GLU A 126 -6.34 13.63 14.16
CA GLU A 126 -7.49 13.33 13.32
C GLU A 126 -7.39 13.98 11.94
N TYR A 127 -7.48 13.15 10.90
CA TYR A 127 -7.54 13.56 9.50
C TYR A 127 -8.94 13.37 8.96
N THR A 128 -9.56 14.43 8.44
CA THR A 128 -10.94 14.39 7.97
C THR A 128 -11.03 14.43 6.44
N PHE A 129 -11.51 13.37 5.82
CA PHE A 129 -11.77 13.22 4.40
C PHE A 129 -13.11 13.83 4.01
N SER A 130 -13.14 14.44 2.82
CA SER A 130 -14.36 14.88 2.15
C SER A 130 -14.22 14.67 0.65
N PHE A 131 -15.21 14.05 0.02
CA PHE A 131 -15.20 13.70 -1.40
C PHE A 131 -16.64 13.48 -1.91
N ARG A 132 -16.81 13.44 -3.23
CA ARG A 132 -18.10 13.19 -3.89
C ARG A 132 -18.08 11.87 -4.64
N THR A 133 -19.13 11.09 -4.47
CA THR A 133 -19.37 9.84 -5.20
C THR A 133 -20.53 9.95 -6.17
N GLY A 134 -20.80 8.90 -6.95
CA GLY A 134 -21.99 8.83 -7.81
C GLY A 134 -23.30 8.85 -7.00
N SER A 135 -23.24 8.43 -5.74
CA SER A 135 -24.38 8.39 -4.82
C SER A 135 -24.62 9.66 -4.01
N GLY A 136 -23.64 10.58 -3.94
CA GLY A 136 -23.76 11.85 -3.22
C GLY A 136 -22.45 12.36 -2.63
N ASP A 137 -22.56 13.42 -1.80
CA ASP A 137 -21.41 13.97 -1.08
C ASP A 137 -21.11 13.13 0.17
N VAL A 138 -19.85 12.76 0.34
CA VAL A 138 -19.29 12.17 1.56
C VAL A 138 -18.49 13.25 2.26
N VAL A 139 -19.02 13.75 3.37
CA VAL A 139 -18.43 14.88 4.09
C VAL A 139 -18.15 14.47 5.52
N SER A 140 -16.98 14.86 6.01
CA SER A 140 -16.55 14.68 7.41
C SER A 140 -16.38 13.22 7.84
N ARG A 141 -15.53 12.47 7.13
CA ARG A 141 -15.10 11.12 7.52
C ARG A 141 -13.70 11.16 8.09
N SER A 142 -13.49 10.72 9.33
CA SER A 142 -12.22 10.94 10.01
C SER A 142 -11.48 9.64 10.27
N VAL A 143 -10.16 9.70 10.29
CA VAL A 143 -9.29 8.64 10.81
C VAL A 143 -8.27 9.26 11.77
N ASN A 144 -7.84 8.54 12.79
CA ASN A 144 -6.98 9.08 13.84
C ASN A 144 -5.74 8.20 14.10
N PHE A 145 -4.55 8.80 14.06
CA PHE A 145 -3.31 8.10 14.38
C PHE A 145 -3.19 7.70 15.86
N GLY A 146 -3.98 8.32 16.74
CA GLY A 146 -3.92 8.12 18.18
C GLY A 146 -2.53 8.42 18.75
N ASP A 147 -2.22 7.80 19.89
CA ASP A 147 -0.92 7.93 20.58
C ASP A 147 -0.01 6.72 20.33
N ARG A 148 -0.21 5.98 19.23
CA ARG A 148 0.59 4.78 18.92
C ARG A 148 1.95 5.13 18.31
N GLN A 149 2.88 4.20 18.45
CA GLN A 149 4.19 4.27 17.82
C GLN A 149 4.20 3.48 16.51
N PHE A 150 5.18 3.78 15.66
CA PHE A 150 5.48 2.99 14.47
C PHE A 150 5.76 1.53 14.85
N ALA A 151 5.38 0.62 13.96
CA ALA A 151 5.71 -0.79 14.08
C ALA A 151 7.23 -1.02 14.12
N THR A 152 7.66 -2.15 14.70
CA THR A 152 9.03 -2.62 14.48
C THR A 152 9.21 -3.01 13.01
N GLN A 153 10.30 -2.55 12.41
CA GLN A 153 10.59 -2.81 11.00
C GLN A 153 10.92 -4.30 10.74
N PRO A 154 10.43 -4.89 9.64
CA PRO A 154 10.74 -6.27 9.28
C PRO A 154 12.24 -6.49 8.99
N LEU A 155 12.74 -7.69 9.25
CA LEU A 155 14.02 -8.16 8.73
C LEU A 155 13.76 -9.25 7.69
N ILE A 156 14.09 -8.97 6.44
CA ILE A 156 13.72 -9.83 5.32
C ILE A 156 14.72 -11.00 5.22
N ILE A 157 14.19 -12.22 5.19
CA ILE A 157 14.98 -13.44 5.05
C ILE A 157 14.43 -14.24 3.86
N PHE A 158 15.33 -14.59 2.94
CA PHE A 158 15.01 -15.45 1.81
C PHE A 158 15.35 -16.90 2.10
N MET A 159 14.39 -17.77 1.80
CA MET A 159 14.48 -19.21 1.98
C MET A 159 14.10 -19.92 0.68
N GLN A 160 14.90 -20.89 0.27
CA GLN A 160 14.56 -21.85 -0.79
C GLN A 160 15.02 -23.24 -0.34
N ASN A 161 14.20 -24.27 -0.57
CA ASN A 161 14.47 -25.65 -0.13
C ASN A 161 14.85 -25.75 1.37
N ASP A 162 14.12 -25.04 2.24
CA ASP A 162 14.35 -24.98 3.69
C ASP A 162 15.74 -24.42 4.10
N GLN A 163 16.45 -23.75 3.19
CA GLN A 163 17.74 -23.13 3.45
C GLN A 163 17.69 -21.63 3.21
N ARG A 164 18.33 -20.88 4.11
CA ARG A 164 18.56 -19.45 3.89
C ARG A 164 19.49 -19.25 2.71
N ILE A 165 19.08 -18.41 1.78
CA ILE A 165 19.88 -18.03 0.61
C ILE A 165 20.31 -16.56 0.68
N ALA A 166 21.34 -16.22 -0.07
CA ALA A 166 21.73 -14.83 -0.28
C ALA A 166 20.80 -14.16 -1.31
N ILE A 167 20.71 -12.84 -1.28
CA ILE A 167 19.81 -12.05 -2.13
C ILE A 167 20.21 -12.10 -3.62
N GLU A 168 21.44 -12.52 -3.93
CA GLU A 168 21.94 -12.72 -5.30
C GLU A 168 21.84 -14.18 -5.77
N GLN A 169 21.22 -15.05 -4.98
CA GLN A 169 21.17 -16.51 -5.22
C GLN A 169 19.74 -17.03 -5.41
N VAL A 170 18.77 -16.16 -5.66
CA VAL A 170 17.37 -16.57 -5.87
C VAL A 170 17.27 -17.39 -7.16
N ASP A 171 16.91 -18.67 -7.06
CA ASP A 171 16.59 -19.51 -8.22
C ASP A 171 15.10 -19.34 -8.56
N PRO A 172 14.75 -18.68 -9.67
CA PRO A 172 13.35 -18.44 -10.00
C PRO A 172 12.60 -19.72 -10.38
N ALA A 173 13.28 -20.86 -10.60
CA ALA A 173 12.62 -22.15 -10.86
C ALA A 173 12.13 -22.85 -9.58
N VAL A 174 12.37 -22.27 -8.40
CA VAL A 174 12.00 -22.79 -7.09
C VAL A 174 11.16 -21.74 -6.36
N ASP A 175 10.17 -22.18 -5.59
CA ASP A 175 9.38 -21.27 -4.74
C ASP A 175 10.31 -20.46 -3.84
N LEU A 176 10.14 -19.15 -3.81
CA LEU A 176 10.86 -18.26 -2.91
C LEU A 176 9.98 -17.99 -1.69
N VAL A 177 10.43 -18.45 -0.52
CA VAL A 177 9.78 -18.14 0.75
C VAL A 177 10.45 -16.91 1.34
N ILE A 178 9.65 -15.86 1.53
CA ILE A 178 10.02 -14.59 2.16
C ILE A 178 9.51 -14.65 3.59
N THR A 179 10.41 -14.58 4.56
CA THR A 179 10.05 -14.65 5.99
C THR A 179 10.73 -13.54 6.78
N TRP A 180 10.24 -13.33 7.99
CA TRP A 180 10.72 -12.33 8.95
C TRP A 180 10.68 -12.91 10.36
N PRO A 181 11.51 -12.40 11.28
CA PRO A 181 11.35 -12.67 12.70
C PRO A 181 9.93 -12.29 13.18
N PRO A 182 9.34 -13.01 14.14
CA PRO A 182 8.04 -12.64 14.70
C PRO A 182 8.05 -11.21 15.26
N PHE A 183 6.97 -10.48 14.98
CA PHE A 183 6.75 -9.16 15.58
C PHE A 183 6.26 -9.28 17.01
N GLU A 184 6.65 -8.33 17.87
CA GLU A 184 6.08 -8.21 19.21
C GLU A 184 4.76 -7.43 19.19
N GLU A 185 4.61 -6.54 18.22
CA GLU A 185 3.40 -5.78 17.93
C GLU A 185 2.50 -6.52 16.92
N GLY A 186 1.33 -5.94 16.66
CA GLY A 186 0.30 -6.54 15.81
C GLY A 186 -0.81 -7.18 16.63
N ARG A 187 -2.06 -6.95 16.23
CA ARG A 187 -3.24 -7.51 16.88
C ARG A 187 -4.43 -7.61 15.94
N ALA A 188 -5.38 -8.44 16.35
CA ALA A 188 -6.71 -8.41 15.80
C ALA A 188 -7.40 -7.09 16.14
N ASP A 189 -8.27 -6.65 15.24
CA ASP A 189 -9.07 -5.45 15.44
C ASP A 189 -10.21 -5.70 16.42
N ASP A 190 -10.31 -4.85 17.44
CA ASP A 190 -11.35 -4.90 18.46
C ASP A 190 -12.75 -4.66 17.85
N ASN A 191 -12.82 -3.94 16.72
CA ASN A 191 -14.06 -3.66 15.98
C ASN A 191 -14.38 -4.71 14.91
N GLY A 192 -13.47 -5.64 14.63
CA GLY A 192 -13.63 -6.68 13.60
C GLY A 192 -13.76 -6.15 12.18
N VAL A 193 -13.20 -4.97 11.89
CA VAL A 193 -13.15 -4.37 10.55
C VAL A 193 -11.89 -4.82 9.82
N LEU A 194 -10.72 -4.63 10.44
CA LEU A 194 -9.44 -4.91 9.80
C LEU A 194 -8.31 -5.09 10.82
N ASP A 195 -7.81 -6.31 10.95
CA ASP A 195 -6.64 -6.62 11.77
C ASP A 195 -5.38 -5.88 11.30
N ASP A 196 -4.39 -5.73 12.17
CA ASP A 196 -3.07 -5.23 11.78
C ASP A 196 -2.50 -6.09 10.63
N LEU A 197 -1.78 -5.43 9.70
CA LEU A 197 -1.46 -5.99 8.39
C LEU A 197 0.02 -6.21 8.19
N ILE A 198 0.33 -7.15 7.30
CA ILE A 198 1.64 -7.28 6.70
C ILE A 198 1.48 -7.17 5.18
N PHE A 199 2.40 -6.46 4.53
CA PHE A 199 2.45 -6.42 3.07
C PHE A 199 3.78 -6.95 2.57
N VAL A 200 3.74 -7.72 1.50
CA VAL A 200 4.91 -8.12 0.73
C VAL A 200 4.65 -7.77 -0.72
N ALA A 201 5.53 -6.98 -1.32
CA ALA A 201 5.45 -6.69 -2.74
C ALA A 201 6.83 -6.73 -3.41
N ILE A 202 6.82 -7.07 -4.69
CA ILE A 202 8.01 -7.13 -5.53
C ILE A 202 7.75 -6.33 -6.81
N ASP A 203 8.66 -5.42 -7.09
CA ASP A 203 8.69 -4.61 -8.29
C ASP A 203 9.75 -5.14 -9.26
N SER A 204 9.43 -5.05 -10.55
CA SER A 204 10.41 -5.14 -11.62
C SER A 204 10.75 -3.73 -12.14
N CYS A 205 11.69 -3.65 -13.08
CA CYS A 205 11.97 -2.40 -13.77
C CYS A 205 10.90 -1.98 -14.81
N ILE A 206 9.92 -2.85 -15.10
CA ILE A 206 8.88 -2.62 -16.12
C ILE A 206 7.53 -2.39 -15.47
N VAL A 207 7.21 -3.21 -14.48
CA VAL A 207 5.90 -3.28 -13.82
C VAL A 207 6.12 -3.24 -12.31
N GLU A 208 5.36 -2.36 -11.67
CA GLU A 208 5.21 -2.28 -10.21
C GLU A 208 4.31 -3.41 -9.72
N ASP A 209 4.56 -3.93 -8.51
CA ASP A 209 3.73 -4.95 -7.87
C ASP A 209 3.49 -6.21 -8.73
N ILE A 210 4.53 -6.71 -9.42
CA ILE A 210 4.45 -8.01 -10.14
C ILE A 210 4.13 -9.17 -9.20
N VAL A 211 4.38 -8.97 -7.90
CA VAL A 211 3.92 -9.80 -6.80
C VAL A 211 3.40 -8.86 -5.74
N HIS A 212 2.21 -9.13 -5.21
CA HIS A 212 1.65 -8.43 -4.07
C HIS A 212 0.90 -9.42 -3.17
N SER A 213 1.08 -9.32 -1.85
CA SER A 213 0.46 -10.22 -0.88
C SER A 213 -1.03 -9.97 -0.64
N GLY A 214 -1.75 -9.42 -1.63
CA GLY A 214 -3.15 -9.02 -1.51
C GLY A 214 -3.39 -7.75 -0.68
N ARG A 215 -4.55 -7.15 -0.88
CA ARG A 215 -5.03 -5.98 -0.14
C ARG A 215 -6.33 -6.29 0.58
N PRO A 216 -6.56 -5.68 1.75
CA PRO A 216 -7.82 -5.86 2.45
C PRO A 216 -9.00 -5.33 1.63
N PHE A 217 -10.17 -5.93 1.84
CA PHE A 217 -11.46 -5.58 1.21
C PHE A 217 -11.59 -5.86 -0.29
N GLU A 218 -10.54 -6.39 -0.94
CA GLU A 218 -10.59 -6.81 -2.35
C GLU A 218 -10.41 -8.32 -2.53
N LYS A 219 -9.51 -8.91 -1.75
CA LYS A 219 -9.26 -10.35 -1.72
C LYS A 219 -9.26 -10.87 -0.28
N GLU A 220 -9.41 -12.18 -0.09
CA GLU A 220 -9.41 -12.81 1.25
C GLU A 220 -8.03 -13.33 1.67
N ASP A 221 -7.02 -13.28 0.79
CA ASP A 221 -5.69 -13.85 0.98
C ASP A 221 -4.63 -12.83 1.41
N TYR A 222 -5.04 -11.65 1.87
CA TYR A 222 -4.14 -10.66 2.43
C TYR A 222 -3.50 -11.12 3.75
N LEU A 223 -2.29 -10.64 4.03
CA LEU A 223 -1.58 -11.03 5.24
C LEU A 223 -1.99 -10.16 6.42
N THR A 224 -2.30 -10.80 7.54
CA THR A 224 -2.49 -10.16 8.83
C THR A 224 -1.24 -10.31 9.68
N TYR A 225 -1.23 -9.68 10.86
CA TYR A 225 -0.18 -9.78 11.87
C TYR A 225 0.19 -11.21 12.29
N LEU A 226 -0.64 -12.21 11.96
CA LEU A 226 -0.38 -13.63 12.22
C LEU A 226 0.56 -14.26 11.19
N ALA A 227 0.77 -13.62 10.03
CA ALA A 227 1.62 -14.17 8.99
C ALA A 227 3.09 -14.14 9.40
N THR A 228 3.77 -15.25 9.16
CA THR A 228 5.22 -15.41 9.42
C THR A 228 6.04 -15.50 8.14
N GLU A 229 5.37 -15.65 7.00
CA GLU A 229 6.00 -15.82 5.69
C GLU A 229 5.03 -15.48 4.56
N TYR A 230 5.59 -15.30 3.38
CA TYR A 230 4.90 -15.18 2.10
C TYR A 230 5.64 -15.98 1.04
N VAL A 231 4.92 -16.68 0.17
CA VAL A 231 5.50 -17.55 -0.85
C VAL A 231 5.29 -16.97 -2.24
N VAL A 232 6.40 -16.70 -2.93
CA VAL A 232 6.40 -16.41 -4.36
C VAL A 232 6.57 -17.71 -5.12
N SER A 233 5.60 -18.04 -5.96
CA SER A 233 5.63 -19.30 -6.72
C SER A 233 6.78 -19.35 -7.72
N ALA A 234 7.29 -20.54 -7.96
CA ALA A 234 8.28 -20.80 -9.00
C ALA A 234 7.81 -20.28 -10.37
N ASN A 235 8.74 -19.72 -11.13
CA ASN A 235 8.58 -19.13 -12.45
C ASN A 235 7.78 -17.82 -12.50
N THR A 236 7.44 -17.23 -11.35
CA THR A 236 6.89 -15.86 -11.29
C THR A 236 7.95 -14.83 -11.68
N LEU A 237 9.17 -14.98 -11.17
CA LEU A 237 10.29 -14.09 -11.46
C LEU A 237 11.05 -14.59 -12.71
N GLN A 238 11.56 -13.65 -13.51
CA GLN A 238 12.40 -13.96 -14.67
C GLN A 238 13.84 -14.24 -14.25
N HIS A 239 14.53 -15.09 -15.00
CA HIS A 239 15.94 -15.42 -14.78
C HIS A 239 16.89 -14.25 -15.02
N GLY A 240 17.94 -14.17 -14.20
CA GLY A 240 19.04 -13.23 -14.38
C GLY A 240 18.66 -11.75 -14.20
N GLN A 241 17.48 -11.45 -13.66
CA GLN A 241 16.95 -10.09 -13.49
C GLN A 241 17.10 -9.57 -12.07
N GLN A 242 17.15 -8.24 -11.97
CA GLN A 242 17.13 -7.50 -10.72
C GLN A 242 15.69 -7.08 -10.38
N TYR A 243 15.36 -7.16 -9.09
CA TYR A 243 14.08 -6.79 -8.51
C TYR A 243 14.29 -5.91 -7.29
N SER A 244 13.30 -5.08 -7.00
CA SER A 244 13.16 -4.39 -5.72
C SER A 244 11.97 -4.97 -4.99
N MET A 245 12.00 -5.02 -3.67
CA MET A 245 10.87 -5.48 -2.88
C MET A 245 10.76 -4.73 -1.57
N TYR A 246 9.63 -4.90 -0.90
CA TYR A 246 9.51 -4.55 0.51
C TYR A 246 8.67 -5.56 1.28
N VAL A 247 8.93 -5.59 2.60
CA VAL A 247 8.01 -6.12 3.60
C VAL A 247 7.62 -4.97 4.50
N GLU A 248 6.32 -4.79 4.73
CA GLU A 248 5.77 -3.76 5.60
C GLU A 248 4.97 -4.39 6.73
N HIS A 249 5.19 -3.93 7.96
CA HIS A 249 4.35 -4.24 9.10
C HIS A 249 3.55 -2.99 9.48
N ALA A 250 2.23 -3.08 9.39
CA ALA A 250 1.32 -1.96 9.54
C ALA A 250 0.43 -2.13 10.77
N ILE A 251 0.59 -1.24 11.75
CA ILE A 251 -0.29 -1.16 12.92
C ILE A 251 -1.40 -0.16 12.63
N LEU A 252 -2.65 -0.58 12.86
CA LEU A 252 -3.84 0.22 12.60
C LEU A 252 -4.39 0.78 13.92
N PRO A 253 -3.98 2.00 14.34
CA PRO A 253 -4.49 2.63 15.55
C PRO A 253 -6.01 2.89 15.54
N ASP A 254 -6.59 3.07 14.36
CA ASP A 254 -8.00 3.37 14.16
C ASP A 254 -8.51 2.61 12.93
N THR A 255 -9.57 1.85 13.13
CA THR A 255 -10.24 0.99 12.15
C THR A 255 -11.73 1.04 12.43
N HIS A 256 -12.50 1.46 11.44
CA HIS A 256 -13.95 1.51 11.57
C HIS A 256 -14.63 1.49 10.20
N SER A 257 -15.97 1.44 10.21
CA SER A 257 -16.77 1.59 9.00
C SER A 257 -17.72 2.77 9.17
N GLU A 258 -17.65 3.73 8.25
CA GLU A 258 -18.59 4.86 8.21
C GLU A 258 -19.44 4.77 6.94
N SER A 259 -20.76 4.65 7.12
CA SER A 259 -21.71 4.47 6.01
C SER A 259 -21.39 3.29 5.08
N GLY A 260 -20.79 2.23 5.63
CA GLY A 260 -20.45 1.01 4.87
C GLY A 260 -19.13 1.09 4.11
N ILE A 261 -18.36 2.17 4.27
CA ILE A 261 -17.01 2.30 3.71
C ILE A 261 -16.02 2.06 4.85
N PRO A 262 -15.15 1.04 4.75
CA PRO A 262 -14.03 0.87 5.67
C PRO A 262 -13.09 2.08 5.67
N ALA A 263 -12.59 2.40 6.85
CA ALA A 263 -11.71 3.52 7.10
C ALA A 263 -10.62 3.11 8.10
N PHE A 264 -9.38 3.57 7.88
CA PHE A 264 -8.33 3.34 8.85
C PHE A 264 -7.23 4.40 8.87
N ALA A 265 -6.55 4.51 10.00
CA ALA A 265 -5.22 5.13 10.08
C ALA A 265 -4.16 4.03 10.23
N THR A 266 -2.96 4.22 9.69
CA THR A 266 -1.85 3.25 9.81
C THR A 266 -0.52 3.88 10.22
N LEU A 267 0.18 3.25 11.16
CA LEU A 267 1.56 3.54 11.52
C LEU A 267 2.40 2.30 11.17
N ALA A 268 3.13 2.38 10.07
CA ALA A 268 3.81 1.23 9.48
C ALA A 268 5.33 1.38 9.48
N ALA A 269 6.02 0.26 9.45
CA ALA A 269 7.44 0.22 9.15
C ALA A 269 7.70 -0.72 7.98
N SER A 270 8.34 -0.21 6.94
CA SER A 270 8.68 -0.97 5.74
C SER A 270 10.18 -1.11 5.61
N THR A 271 10.60 -2.34 5.36
CA THR A 271 11.97 -2.67 4.99
C THR A 271 12.00 -3.01 3.52
N TYR A 272 12.84 -2.31 2.78
CA TYR A 272 13.06 -2.50 1.36
C TYR A 272 14.33 -3.31 1.13
N MET A 273 14.39 -4.03 0.02
CA MET A 273 15.56 -4.80 -0.37
C MET A 273 15.60 -4.95 -1.89
N ASP A 274 16.79 -4.76 -2.46
CA ASP A 274 17.04 -5.14 -3.85
C ASP A 274 17.63 -6.54 -3.89
N PHE A 275 17.27 -7.35 -4.89
CA PHE A 275 17.79 -8.70 -5.04
C PHE A 275 17.88 -9.11 -6.52
N THR A 276 18.62 -10.18 -6.79
CA THR A 276 18.85 -10.66 -8.16
C THR A 276 18.58 -12.16 -8.25
N THR A 277 17.91 -12.55 -9.33
CA THR A 277 17.69 -13.95 -9.66
C THR A 277 18.86 -14.54 -10.46
N THR A 278 19.09 -15.84 -10.31
CA THR A 278 20.12 -16.57 -11.05
C THR A 278 19.67 -16.90 -12.48
N GLY A 279 20.63 -17.16 -13.36
CA GLY A 279 20.40 -17.53 -14.77
C GLY A 279 20.94 -16.50 -15.75
N GLU A 280 20.55 -16.64 -17.03
CA GLU A 280 20.97 -15.70 -18.08
C GLU A 280 20.17 -14.40 -17.99
N THR A 281 20.88 -13.27 -17.90
CA THR A 281 20.26 -11.95 -17.96
C THR A 281 19.81 -11.63 -19.38
N ASP A 282 18.53 -11.31 -19.55
CA ASP A 282 18.04 -10.64 -20.75
C ASP A 282 18.37 -9.14 -20.67
N PRO A 283 19.29 -8.61 -21.49
CA PRO A 283 19.68 -7.20 -21.45
C PRO A 283 18.57 -6.26 -21.94
N ASN A 284 17.53 -6.79 -22.57
CA ASN A 284 16.40 -6.01 -23.08
C ASN A 284 15.19 -6.02 -22.14
N TYR A 285 15.25 -6.73 -20.99
CA TYR A 285 14.12 -6.82 -20.07
C TYR A 285 13.60 -5.43 -19.68
N CYS A 286 14.46 -4.57 -19.15
CA CYS A 286 14.09 -3.21 -18.76
C CYS A 286 14.02 -2.19 -19.91
N GLN A 287 14.07 -2.63 -21.17
CA GLN A 287 13.99 -1.74 -22.34
C GLN A 287 12.65 -1.86 -23.08
N GLN A 288 11.70 -2.61 -22.51
CA GLN A 288 10.39 -2.88 -23.10
C GLN A 288 9.39 -1.77 -22.80
#